data_AF-A0A315Z7X9-F1
#
_entry.id   AF-A0A315Z7X9-F1
#
_cell.length_a   1.000
_cell.length_b   1.000
_cell.length_c   1.000
_cell.angle_alpha   90.00
_cell.angle_beta   90.00
_cell.angle_gamma   90.00
#
_symmetry.space_group_name_H-M   'P 1'
#
loop_
_entity.id
_entity.type
_entity.pdbx_description
1 polymer ?
#
loop_
_entity_poly.entity_id
_entity_poly.type
_entity_poly.pdbx_seq_one_letter_code
_entity_poly.pdbx_strand_id
1 'polypeptide(L)'
;MKLQPSFEIQENILKVEVQGTYTIGKEKDDLIEVWKVIANFCEENQCSKILTLWNVTGKITLLEAYEIISQGAELYNWSRHYKLAIIHLDQSQYAQQLYQFAEDVSYNRGIWYKSFLREDEAKEWLLEENTLHS
;
A
#
# COMPACT_ATOMS: atom_id res chain seq x y z
N MET A 1 -10.91 11.75 -12.14
CA MET A 1 -11.22 10.33 -12.35
C MET A 1 -11.04 9.64 -11.01
N LYS A 2 -11.96 8.79 -10.56
CA LYS A 2 -11.80 8.02 -9.31
C LYS A 2 -10.54 7.13 -9.39
N LEU A 3 -9.99 6.73 -8.25
CA LEU A 3 -8.86 5.80 -8.21
C LEU A 3 -9.20 4.49 -8.93
N GLN A 4 -8.28 4.04 -9.78
CA GLN A 4 -8.42 2.82 -10.56
C GLN A 4 -7.14 1.98 -10.41
N PRO A 5 -7.21 0.81 -9.73
CA PRO A 5 -6.11 -0.13 -9.68
C PRO A 5 -6.10 -1.03 -10.93
N SER A 6 -4.92 -1.26 -11.51
CA SER A 6 -4.66 -2.33 -12.48
C SER A 6 -3.68 -3.34 -11.91
N PHE A 7 -3.89 -4.62 -12.24
CA PHE A 7 -3.20 -5.74 -11.60
C PHE A 7 -2.35 -6.52 -12.59
N GLU A 8 -1.15 -6.89 -12.17
CA GLU A 8 -0.27 -7.78 -12.92
C GLU A 8 0.51 -8.66 -11.93
N ILE A 9 0.55 -9.98 -12.17
CA ILE A 9 1.38 -10.89 -11.37
C ILE A 9 2.67 -11.15 -12.13
N GLN A 10 3.81 -10.81 -11.51
CA GLN A 10 5.14 -11.10 -12.02
C GLN A 10 5.99 -11.70 -10.90
N GLU A 11 6.68 -12.80 -11.16
CA GLU A 11 7.66 -13.38 -10.21
C GLU A 11 7.13 -13.57 -8.78
N ASN A 12 5.87 -14.00 -8.64
CA ASN A 12 5.18 -14.17 -7.34
C ASN A 12 4.97 -12.86 -6.55
N ILE A 13 5.02 -11.72 -7.23
CA ILE A 13 4.67 -10.41 -6.71
C ILE A 13 3.42 -9.93 -7.46
N LEU A 14 2.43 -9.45 -6.71
CA LEU A 14 1.34 -8.67 -7.27
C LEU A 14 1.82 -7.23 -7.48
N LYS A 15 1.99 -6.83 -8.73
CA LYS A 15 2.15 -5.42 -9.10
C LYS A 15 0.77 -4.79 -9.25
N VAL A 16 0.57 -3.66 -8.58
CA VAL A 16 -0.64 -2.85 -8.67
C VAL A 16 -0.26 -1.43 -9.06
N GLU A 17 -0.79 -0.95 -10.17
CA GLU A 17 -0.68 0.47 -10.52
C GLU A 17 -2.01 1.15 -10.22
N VAL A 18 -1.97 2.20 -9.39
CA VAL A 18 -3.16 2.96 -9.01
C VAL A 18 -3.06 4.33 -9.67
N GLN A 19 -4.03 4.63 -10.53
CA GLN A 19 -4.10 5.90 -11.25
C GLN A 19 -5.38 6.66 -10.91
N GLY A 20 -5.30 7.99 -10.90
CA GLY A 20 -6.49 8.85 -10.80
C GLY A 20 -6.33 10.05 -9.88
N THR A 21 -7.45 10.48 -9.31
CA THR A 21 -7.54 11.61 -8.39
C THR A 21 -8.47 11.22 -7.26
N TYR A 22 -8.11 11.58 -6.03
CA TYR A 22 -9.04 11.41 -4.92
C TYR A 22 -10.30 12.25 -5.13
N THR A 23 -11.44 11.70 -4.73
CA THR A 23 -12.70 12.42 -4.68
C THR A 23 -12.67 13.36 -3.47
N ILE A 24 -12.90 14.66 -3.70
CA ILE A 24 -12.87 15.69 -2.65
C ILE A 24 -13.86 15.33 -1.53
N GLY A 25 -13.37 15.24 -0.30
CA GLY A 25 -14.14 14.90 0.90
C GLY A 25 -14.45 13.40 1.05
N LYS A 26 -13.84 12.54 0.24
CA LYS A 26 -13.97 11.07 0.26
C LYS A 26 -12.64 10.36 0.05
N GLU A 27 -11.53 11.05 0.28
CA GLU A 27 -10.18 10.58 0.00
C GLU A 27 -9.88 9.28 0.76
N LYS A 28 -10.30 9.21 2.04
CA LYS A 28 -10.21 8.02 2.87
C LYS A 28 -11.00 6.83 2.30
N ASP A 29 -12.25 7.06 1.94
CA ASP A 29 -13.14 6.02 1.43
C ASP A 29 -12.62 5.46 0.09
N ASP A 30 -12.11 6.34 -0.77
CA ASP A 30 -11.48 5.95 -2.03
C ASP A 30 -10.26 5.03 -1.80
N LEU A 31 -9.44 5.30 -0.79
CA LEU A 31 -8.29 4.43 -0.44
C LEU A 31 -8.71 3.10 0.16
N ILE A 32 -9.69 3.10 1.06
CA ILE A 32 -10.21 1.87 1.65
C ILE A 32 -10.79 0.96 0.56
N GLU A 33 -11.52 1.53 -0.40
CA GLU A 33 -12.02 0.77 -1.55
C GLU A 33 -10.88 0.15 -2.37
N VAL A 34 -9.83 0.91 -2.69
CA VAL A 34 -8.67 0.38 -3.44
C VAL A 34 -8.00 -0.77 -2.66
N TRP A 35 -7.74 -0.58 -1.37
CA TRP A 35 -7.12 -1.62 -0.55
C TRP A 35 -7.98 -2.87 -0.42
N LYS A 36 -9.31 -2.72 -0.35
CA LYS A 36 -10.25 -3.83 -0.38
C LYS A 36 -10.13 -4.63 -1.68
N VAL A 37 -10.08 -3.95 -2.83
CA VAL A 37 -9.95 -4.61 -4.13
C VAL A 37 -8.61 -5.35 -4.23
N ILE A 38 -7.52 -4.74 -3.77
CA ILE A 38 -6.20 -5.39 -3.72
C ILE A 38 -6.22 -6.63 -2.83
N ALA A 39 -6.77 -6.52 -1.61
CA ALA A 39 -6.84 -7.66 -0.67
C ALA A 39 -7.65 -8.83 -1.25
N ASN A 40 -8.80 -8.54 -1.87
CA ASN A 40 -9.62 -9.57 -2.52
C ASN A 40 -8.87 -10.25 -3.67
N PHE A 41 -8.20 -9.46 -4.52
CA PHE A 41 -7.38 -10.01 -5.60
C PHE A 41 -6.27 -10.92 -5.05
N CYS A 42 -5.64 -10.50 -3.94
CA CYS A 42 -4.61 -11.30 -3.29
C CYS A 42 -5.12 -12.63 -2.76
N GLU A 43 -6.30 -12.63 -2.12
CA GLU A 43 -6.94 -13.84 -1.61
C GLU A 43 -7.29 -14.81 -2.74
N GLU A 44 -7.87 -14.31 -3.83
CA GLU A 44 -8.25 -15.12 -5.00
C GLU A 44 -7.04 -15.73 -5.74
N ASN A 45 -5.91 -15.03 -5.75
CA ASN A 45 -4.71 -15.43 -6.50
C ASN A 45 -3.56 -15.94 -5.60
N GLN A 46 -3.80 -16.09 -4.30
CA GLN A 46 -2.83 -16.59 -3.32
C GLN A 46 -1.50 -15.83 -3.29
N CYS A 47 -1.50 -14.52 -3.53
CA CYS A 47 -0.29 -13.71 -3.50
C CYS A 47 -0.14 -12.94 -2.17
N SER A 48 1.05 -13.01 -1.58
CA SER A 48 1.38 -12.38 -0.29
C SER A 48 2.35 -11.20 -0.41
N LYS A 49 2.96 -11.01 -1.57
CA LYS A 49 3.92 -9.93 -1.84
C LYS A 49 3.29 -8.93 -2.80
N ILE A 50 3.20 -7.67 -2.40
CA ILE A 50 2.47 -6.65 -3.12
C ILE A 50 3.39 -5.46 -3.37
N LEU A 51 3.51 -5.07 -4.63
CA LEU A 51 4.20 -3.86 -5.06
C LEU A 51 3.15 -2.90 -5.62
N THR A 52 2.97 -1.74 -4.98
CA THR A 52 2.00 -0.74 -5.44
C THR A 52 2.69 0.51 -5.96
N LEU A 53 2.26 1.01 -7.12
CA LEU A 53 2.72 2.26 -7.72
C LEU A 53 1.56 3.25 -7.74
N TRP A 54 1.71 4.37 -7.05
CA TRP A 54 0.66 5.37 -6.89
C TRP A 54 0.95 6.58 -7.77
N ASN A 55 0.19 6.69 -8.85
CA ASN A 55 0.10 7.86 -9.71
C ASN A 55 -1.25 8.56 -9.46
N VAL A 56 -1.36 9.14 -8.27
CA VAL A 56 -2.61 9.75 -7.80
C VAL A 56 -2.41 11.23 -7.51
N THR A 57 -3.45 12.01 -7.78
CA THR A 57 -3.48 13.44 -7.51
C THR A 57 -4.45 13.75 -6.37
N GLY A 58 -4.16 14.82 -5.64
CA GLY A 58 -4.82 15.14 -4.37
C GLY A 58 -3.94 14.74 -3.18
N LYS A 59 -4.44 14.96 -1.97
CA LYS A 59 -3.68 14.73 -0.74
C LYS A 59 -4.59 14.11 0.30
N ILE A 60 -4.02 13.26 1.13
CA ILE A 60 -4.62 12.81 2.38
C ILE A 60 -3.84 13.39 3.54
N THR A 61 -4.54 13.60 4.65
CA THR A 61 -3.97 14.03 5.91
C THR A 61 -3.31 12.86 6.67
N LEU A 62 -2.48 13.19 7.66
CA LEU A 62 -1.90 12.19 8.57
C LEU A 62 -2.98 11.42 9.34
N LEU A 63 -4.06 12.11 9.73
CA LEU A 63 -5.19 11.46 10.42
C LEU A 63 -5.86 10.44 9.51
N GLU A 64 -6.11 10.78 8.25
CA GLU A 64 -6.69 9.84 7.29
C GLU A 64 -5.75 8.66 7.04
N ALA A 65 -4.44 8.88 6.88
CA ALA A 65 -3.47 7.79 6.76
C ALA A 65 -3.50 6.85 7.98
N TYR A 66 -3.55 7.41 9.19
CA TYR A 66 -3.68 6.62 10.42
C TYR A 66 -4.97 5.78 10.43
N GLU A 67 -6.10 6.39 10.09
CA GLU A 67 -7.39 5.71 10.05
C GLU A 67 -7.41 4.59 9.00
N ILE A 68 -6.84 4.81 7.82
CA ILE A 68 -6.76 3.82 6.74
C ILE A 68 -5.92 2.61 7.17
N ILE A 69 -4.74 2.84 7.73
CA ILE A 69 -3.86 1.75 8.19
C ILE A 69 -4.53 0.98 9.32
N SER A 70 -5.17 1.69 10.25
CA SER A 70 -5.87 1.08 11.38
C SER A 70 -7.03 0.21 10.92
N GLN A 71 -7.88 0.73 10.02
CA GLN A 71 -9.00 -0.02 9.46
C GLN A 71 -8.52 -1.17 8.57
N GLY A 72 -7.47 -0.97 7.77
CA GLY A 72 -6.90 -2.02 6.93
C GLY A 72 -6.36 -3.20 7.76
N ALA A 73 -5.66 -2.91 8.86
CA ALA A 73 -5.17 -3.92 9.81
C ALA A 73 -6.31 -4.79 10.37
N GLU A 74 -7.43 -4.15 10.74
CA GLU A 74 -8.57 -4.80 11.38
C GLU A 74 -9.48 -5.53 10.39
N LEU A 75 -9.74 -4.95 9.21
CA LEU A 75 -10.74 -5.43 8.26
C LEU A 75 -10.21 -6.53 7.34
N TYR A 76 -8.92 -6.53 6.99
CA TYR A 76 -8.38 -7.49 6.02
C TYR A 76 -7.11 -8.22 6.50
N ASN A 77 -6.86 -8.19 7.82
CA ASN A 77 -5.79 -8.95 8.48
C ASN A 77 -4.39 -8.78 7.84
N TRP A 78 -4.10 -7.57 7.33
CA TRP A 78 -2.89 -7.27 6.55
C TRP A 78 -1.60 -7.65 7.26
N SER A 79 -1.57 -7.49 8.59
CA SER A 79 -0.39 -7.71 9.44
C SER A 79 0.17 -9.13 9.39
N ARG A 80 -0.65 -10.13 9.01
CA ARG A 80 -0.23 -11.54 9.02
C ARG A 80 0.03 -12.14 7.65
N HIS A 81 -0.44 -11.49 6.58
CA HIS A 81 -0.52 -12.14 5.27
C HIS A 81 0.20 -11.41 4.15
N TYR A 82 0.48 -10.10 4.31
CA TYR A 82 1.00 -9.29 3.21
C TYR A 82 2.31 -8.59 3.56
N LYS A 83 3.27 -8.65 2.64
CA LYS A 83 4.46 -7.80 2.57
C LYS A 83 4.24 -6.78 1.46
N LEU A 84 4.14 -5.51 1.83
CA LEU A 84 3.70 -4.43 0.97
C LEU A 84 4.84 -3.43 0.74
N ALA A 85 5.24 -3.28 -0.51
CA ALA A 85 6.11 -2.21 -0.96
C ALA A 85 5.28 -1.16 -1.70
N ILE A 86 5.49 0.11 -1.37
CA ILE A 86 4.79 1.22 -2.02
C ILE A 86 5.78 2.15 -2.70
N ILE A 87 5.48 2.53 -3.93
CA ILE A 87 6.16 3.59 -4.66
C ILE A 87 5.17 4.70 -4.90
N HIS A 88 5.52 5.90 -4.44
CA HIS A 88 4.75 7.09 -4.69
C HIS A 88 5.48 7.97 -5.70
N LEU A 89 4.78 8.41 -6.74
CA LEU A 89 5.35 9.32 -7.74
C LEU A 89 5.42 10.77 -7.25
N ASP A 90 4.58 11.15 -6.28
CA ASP A 90 4.72 12.44 -5.59
C ASP A 90 5.88 12.38 -4.60
N GLN A 91 6.95 13.10 -4.91
CA GLN A 91 8.15 13.20 -4.08
C GLN A 91 8.21 14.51 -3.29
N SER A 92 7.08 15.22 -3.13
CA SER A 92 7.03 16.43 -2.31
C SER A 92 7.41 16.15 -0.86
N GLN A 93 7.93 17.16 -0.17
CA GLN A 93 8.30 17.03 1.24
C GLN A 93 7.13 16.60 2.12
N TYR A 94 5.92 17.08 1.79
CA TYR A 94 4.69 16.68 2.47
C TYR A 94 4.42 15.18 2.30
N ALA A 95 4.55 14.69 1.07
CA ALA A 95 4.39 13.28 0.75
C ALA A 95 5.41 12.41 1.52
N GLN A 96 6.68 12.83 1.59
CA GLN A 96 7.69 12.09 2.36
C GLN A 96 7.36 11.97 3.85
N GLN A 97 6.88 13.04 4.49
CA GLN A 97 6.44 13.01 5.89
C GLN A 97 5.26 12.07 6.10
N LEU A 98 4.30 12.07 5.17
CA LEU A 98 3.16 11.16 5.18
C LEU A 98 3.59 9.70 5.06
N TYR A 99 4.54 9.39 4.19
CA TYR A 99 5.04 8.03 3.97
C TYR A 99 5.80 7.50 5.18
N GLN A 100 6.68 8.32 5.76
CA GLN A 100 7.37 7.97 6.99
C GLN A 100 6.37 7.70 8.13
N PHE A 101 5.36 8.56 8.29
CA PHE A 101 4.30 8.33 9.27
C PHE A 101 3.53 7.03 9.02
N ALA A 102 3.22 6.71 7.76
CA ALA A 102 2.54 5.48 7.40
C ALA A 102 3.38 4.23 7.71
N GLU A 103 4.71 4.29 7.49
CA GLU A 103 5.65 3.22 7.86
C GLU A 103 5.66 2.99 9.37
N ASP A 104 5.78 4.06 10.16
CA ASP A 104 5.82 3.97 11.63
C ASP A 104 4.51 3.38 12.19
N VAL A 105 3.36 3.83 11.70
CA VAL A 105 2.06 3.30 12.14
C VAL A 105 1.89 1.84 11.74
N SER A 106 2.29 1.48 10.51
CA SER A 106 2.21 0.10 10.00
C SER A 106 3.10 -0.84 10.80
N TYR A 107 4.35 -0.44 11.07
CA TYR A 107 5.30 -1.22 11.84
C TYR A 107 4.78 -1.49 13.26
N ASN A 108 4.25 -0.47 13.94
CA ASN A 108 3.67 -0.60 15.28
C ASN A 108 2.41 -1.49 15.32
N ARG A 109 1.80 -1.77 14.16
CA ARG A 109 0.65 -2.67 14.00
C ARG A 109 1.05 -4.05 13.44
N GLY A 110 2.36 -4.32 13.32
CA GLY A 110 2.88 -5.57 12.78
C GLY A 110 2.64 -5.76 11.28
N ILE A 111 2.40 -4.68 10.54
CA ILE A 111 2.23 -4.73 9.08
C ILE A 111 3.60 -4.54 8.43
N TRP A 112 3.95 -5.45 7.53
CA TRP A 112 5.15 -5.37 6.72
C TRP A 112 4.93 -4.39 5.58
N TYR A 113 5.21 -3.12 5.84
CA TYR A 113 5.00 -2.02 4.93
C TYR A 113 6.30 -1.22 4.79
N LYS A 114 6.67 -0.86 3.57
CA LYS A 114 7.78 0.07 3.31
C LYS A 114 7.58 0.85 2.02
N SER A 115 7.97 2.12 2.05
CA SER A 115 7.94 3.01 0.89
C SER A 115 9.31 3.06 0.21
N PHE A 116 9.29 3.20 -1.11
CA PHE A 116 10.49 3.22 -1.95
C PHE A 116 10.38 4.31 -3.00
N LEU A 117 11.53 4.77 -3.48
CA LEU A 117 11.61 5.70 -4.61
C LEU A 117 11.76 4.96 -5.95
N ARG A 118 12.20 3.70 -5.91
CA ARG A 118 12.58 2.93 -7.10
C ARG A 118 12.01 1.53 -7.07
N GLU A 119 11.60 1.04 -8.24
CA GLU A 119 10.95 -0.27 -8.40
C GLU A 119 11.87 -1.44 -8.12
N ASP A 120 13.14 -1.35 -8.51
CA ASP A 120 14.14 -2.38 -8.28
C ASP A 120 14.40 -2.59 -6.79
N GLU A 121 14.61 -1.51 -6.02
CA GLU A 121 14.82 -1.58 -4.56
C GLU A 121 13.60 -2.15 -3.83
N ALA A 122 12.39 -1.78 -4.28
CA ALA A 122 11.15 -2.31 -3.73
C ALA A 122 11.00 -3.82 -3.99
N LYS A 123 11.34 -4.26 -5.21
CA LYS A 123 11.30 -5.68 -5.60
C LYS A 123 12.31 -6.50 -4.83
N GLU A 124 13.55 -6.03 -4.71
CA GLU A 124 14.59 -6.69 -3.91
C GLU A 124 14.10 -6.93 -2.48
N TRP A 125 13.58 -5.89 -1.82
CA TRP A 125 13.05 -6.01 -0.46
C TRP A 125 11.86 -6.98 -0.38
N LEU A 126 10.94 -7.01 -1.35
CA LEU A 126 9.83 -7.98 -1.36
C LEU A 126 10.32 -9.42 -1.50
N LEU A 127 11.41 -9.63 -2.24
CA LEU A 127 11.98 -10.95 -2.49
C LEU A 127 12.84 -11.45 -1.32
N GLU A 128 13.37 -10.57 -0.48
CA GLU A 128 14.04 -10.94 0.77
C GLU A 128 13.16 -11.90 1.59
N GLU A 129 13.69 -13.09 1.85
CA GLU A 129 13.06 -14.03 2.77
C GLU A 129 13.13 -13.46 4.17
N ASN A 130 11.99 -12.97 4.65
CA ASN A 130 11.83 -12.73 6.07
C ASN A 130 11.68 -14.10 6.72
N THR A 131 12.66 -14.52 7.53
CA THR A 131 12.40 -15.48 8.61
C THR A 131 11.28 -14.89 9.46
N LEU A 132 10.04 -15.29 9.18
CA LEU A 132 8.91 -15.11 10.07
C LEU A 132 9.41 -15.54 11.45
N HIS A 133 9.43 -14.62 12.42
CA HIS A 133 9.61 -15.02 13.81
C HIS A 133 8.40 -15.89 14.16
N SER A 134 8.66 -17.19 14.07
CA SER A 134 7.87 -18.32 14.56
C SER A 134 7.52 -18.14 16.03
#